data_AF-A0A9E4M4H5-F1
#
_entry.id   AF-A0A9E4M4H5-F1
#
_cell.length_a   1.000
_cell.length_b   1.000
_cell.length_c   1.000
_cell.angle_alpha   90.00
_cell.angle_beta   90.00
_cell.angle_gamma   90.00
#
_symmetry.space_group_name_H-M   'P 1'
#
loop_
_entity.id
_entity.type
_entity.pdbx_description
1 polymer ?
#
loop_
_entity_poly.entity_id
_entity_poly.type
_entity_poly.pdbx_seq_one_letter_code
_entity_poly.pdbx_strand_id
1 'polypeptide(L)'
;MRRRIEQTIRAVRSLNKAVHFVAGGTMLVMLALTVAEILGRWLLNSPVAGAVETIPLMLVMVVFFGLPHAQHRGDHIAVELVYWRLDRKMRRRLSIGSHLFSLVALAFVTWALWEYAGVQHDGGYATAVIGWPIHWFVRMAAFGSALLWMATAAEAVAELVGMDGRGWRPVNRSERRRSGPSGSAS
;
A
#
# COMPACT_ATOMS: atom_id res chain seq x y z
N MET A 1 -25.01 15.27 6.29
CA MET A 1 -23.66 14.90 6.77
C MET A 1 -23.14 13.59 6.17
N ARG A 2 -23.87 12.47 6.27
CA ARG A 2 -23.48 11.16 5.68
C ARG A 2 -23.14 11.19 4.17
N ARG A 3 -23.92 11.90 3.35
CA ARG A 3 -23.65 12.03 1.89
C ARG A 3 -22.28 12.67 1.57
N ARG A 4 -21.81 13.64 2.38
CA ARG A 4 -20.49 14.28 2.19
C ARG A 4 -19.35 13.31 2.50
N ILE A 5 -19.49 12.53 3.57
CA ILE A 5 -18.51 11.51 3.97
C ILE A 5 -18.39 10.42 2.90
N GLU A 6 -19.52 9.96 2.36
CA GLU A 6 -19.54 9.00 1.25
C GLU A 6 -18.90 9.55 -0.03
N GLN A 7 -19.06 10.85 -0.31
CA GLN A 7 -18.38 11.50 -1.43
C GLN A 7 -16.86 11.54 -1.21
N THR A 8 -16.40 11.92 -0.01
CA THR A 8 -14.97 11.94 0.32
C THR A 8 -14.34 10.55 0.22
N ILE A 9 -14.98 9.53 0.80
CA ILE A 9 -14.48 8.14 0.73
C ILE A 9 -14.43 7.65 -0.72
N ARG A 10 -15.45 7.94 -1.53
CA ARG A 10 -15.45 7.56 -2.96
C ARG A 10 -14.36 8.27 -3.73
N ALA A 11 -14.15 9.57 -3.49
CA ALA A 11 -13.09 10.34 -4.13
C ALA A 11 -11.72 9.74 -3.80
N VAL A 12 -11.43 9.50 -2.52
CA VAL A 12 -10.16 8.90 -2.06
C VAL A 12 -9.96 7.50 -2.65
N ARG A 13 -11.00 6.65 -2.66
CA ARG A 13 -10.92 5.32 -3.28
C ARG A 13 -10.69 5.39 -4.79
N SER A 14 -11.32 6.32 -5.49
CA SER A 14 -11.14 6.50 -6.93
C SER A 14 -9.71 6.93 -7.27
N LEU A 15 -9.15 7.83 -6.46
CA LEU A 15 -7.77 8.29 -6.59
C LEU A 15 -6.79 7.15 -6.31
N ASN A 16 -6.98 6.41 -5.22
CA ASN A 16 -6.17 5.23 -4.89
C ASN A 16 -6.23 4.17 -5.99
N LYS A 17 -7.40 3.97 -6.63
CA LYS A 17 -7.54 3.04 -7.74
C LYS A 17 -6.76 3.50 -8.97
N ALA A 18 -6.80 4.79 -9.31
CA ALA A 18 -6.02 5.35 -10.41
C ALA A 18 -4.51 5.18 -10.17
N VAL A 19 -4.05 5.56 -8.96
CA VAL A 19 -2.65 5.42 -8.54
C VAL A 19 -2.21 3.95 -8.53
N HIS A 20 -3.10 3.03 -8.16
CA HIS A 20 -2.84 1.59 -8.22
C HIS A 20 -2.64 1.06 -9.65
N PHE A 21 -3.39 1.58 -10.64
CA PHE A 21 -3.14 1.25 -12.05
C PHE A 21 -1.79 1.77 -12.53
N VAL A 22 -1.40 2.97 -12.09
CA VAL A 22 -0.06 3.51 -12.37
C VAL A 22 1.01 2.59 -11.77
N ALA A 23 0.84 2.12 -10.53
CA ALA A 23 1.75 1.16 -9.90
C ALA A 23 1.87 -0.14 -10.73
N GLY A 24 0.76 -0.67 -11.22
CA GLY A 24 0.74 -1.86 -12.09
C GLY A 24 1.48 -1.64 -13.41
N GLY A 25 1.28 -0.48 -14.05
CA GLY A 25 2.01 -0.10 -15.26
C GLY A 25 3.52 0.02 -15.01
N THR A 26 3.91 0.71 -13.93
CA THR A 26 5.31 0.83 -13.52
C THR A 26 5.94 -0.53 -13.24
N MET A 27 5.21 -1.45 -12.61
CA MET A 27 5.66 -2.82 -12.35
C MET A 27 5.93 -3.59 -13.65
N LEU A 28 5.09 -3.43 -14.67
CA LEU A 28 5.30 -4.07 -15.98
C LEU A 28 6.55 -3.52 -16.68
N VAL A 29 6.75 -2.20 -16.64
CA VAL A 29 7.97 -1.57 -17.21
C VAL A 29 9.22 -2.01 -16.43
N MET A 30 9.14 -2.09 -15.10
CA MET A 30 10.22 -2.57 -14.23
C MET A 30 10.57 -4.04 -14.55
N LEU A 31 9.56 -4.88 -14.78
CA LEU A 31 9.77 -6.27 -15.19
C LEU A 31 10.46 -6.35 -16.55
N ALA A 32 9.99 -5.58 -17.54
CA ALA A 32 10.61 -5.55 -18.87
C ALA A 32 12.07 -5.08 -18.80
N LEU A 33 12.36 -4.05 -17.99
CA LEU A 33 13.71 -3.55 -17.77
C LEU A 33 14.60 -4.60 -17.09
N THR A 34 14.10 -5.27 -16.05
CA THR A 34 14.82 -6.36 -15.36
C THR A 34 15.16 -7.50 -16.34
N VAL A 35 14.20 -7.90 -17.19
CA VAL A 35 14.42 -8.94 -18.19
C VAL A 35 15.45 -8.48 -19.23
N ALA A 36 15.35 -7.24 -19.72
CA ALA A 36 16.31 -6.67 -20.65
C ALA A 36 17.73 -6.62 -20.05
N GLU A 37 17.86 -6.27 -18.76
CA GLU A 37 19.14 -6.27 -18.06
C GLU A 37 19.74 -7.68 -17.99
N ILE A 38 18.95 -8.69 -17.62
CA ILE A 38 19.39 -10.08 -17.57
C ILE A 38 19.82 -10.53 -18.97
N LEU A 39 18.97 -10.34 -19.99
CA LEU A 39 19.27 -10.76 -21.36
C LEU A 39 20.50 -10.04 -21.94
N GLY A 40 20.67 -8.75 -21.68
CA GLY A 40 21.84 -7.98 -22.12
C GLY A 40 23.15 -8.52 -21.54
N ARG A 41 23.16 -8.88 -20.25
CA ARG A 41 24.31 -9.52 -19.60
C ARG A 41 24.62 -10.89 -20.22
N TRP A 42 23.60 -11.72 -20.45
CA TRP A 42 23.80 -13.09 -20.92
C TRP A 42 24.11 -13.21 -22.41
N LEU A 43 23.47 -12.40 -23.26
CA LEU A 43 23.59 -12.51 -24.72
C LEU A 43 24.64 -11.58 -25.31
N LEU A 44 24.78 -10.37 -24.76
CA LEU A 44 25.62 -9.31 -25.32
C LEU A 44 26.86 -9.03 -24.48
N ASN A 45 27.02 -9.73 -23.34
CA ASN A 45 28.04 -9.45 -22.32
C ASN A 45 28.11 -7.96 -21.94
N SER A 46 26.99 -7.25 -22.07
CA SER A 46 26.87 -5.80 -21.92
C SER A 46 25.63 -5.50 -21.07
N PRO A 47 25.81 -5.11 -19.79
CA PRO A 47 24.69 -4.79 -18.91
C PRO A 47 24.00 -3.50 -19.37
N VAL A 48 22.69 -3.40 -19.10
CA VAL A 48 21.93 -2.17 -19.33
C VAL A 48 22.42 -1.10 -18.35
N ALA A 49 23.05 -0.04 -18.87
CA ALA A 49 23.56 1.05 -18.06
C ALA A 49 22.43 1.72 -17.26
N GLY A 50 22.62 1.83 -15.94
CA GLY A 50 21.66 2.48 -15.05
C GLY A 50 20.45 1.65 -14.63
N ALA A 51 20.32 0.40 -15.09
CA ALA A 51 19.24 -0.50 -14.65
C ALA A 51 19.30 -0.80 -13.13
N VAL A 52 20.52 -1.01 -12.61
CA VAL A 52 20.79 -1.25 -11.18
C VAL A 52 20.25 -0.13 -10.27
N GLU A 53 20.22 1.11 -10.76
CA GLU A 53 19.70 2.26 -10.00
C GLU A 53 18.22 2.51 -10.30
N THR A 54 17.81 2.33 -11.55
CA THR A 54 16.44 2.61 -12.01
C THR A 54 15.43 1.62 -11.42
N ILE A 55 15.77 0.33 -11.39
CA ILE A 55 14.87 -0.73 -10.91
C ILE A 55 14.45 -0.48 -9.43
N PRO A 56 15.37 -0.21 -8.48
CA PRO A 56 15.00 0.19 -7.12
C PRO A 56 14.14 1.45 -7.04
N LEU A 57 14.41 2.46 -7.87
CA LEU A 57 13.61 3.69 -7.89
C LEU A 57 12.19 3.45 -8.40
N MET A 58 12.02 2.55 -9.37
CA MET A 58 10.70 2.09 -9.82
C MET A 58 9.99 1.27 -8.74
N LEU A 59 10.71 0.45 -7.98
CA LEU A 59 10.15 -0.30 -6.86
C LEU A 59 9.55 0.62 -5.81
N VAL A 60 10.20 1.75 -5.49
CA VAL A 60 9.65 2.77 -4.59
C VAL A 60 8.28 3.23 -5.08
N MET A 61 8.14 3.56 -6.37
CA MET A 61 6.85 3.95 -6.94
C MET A 61 5.82 2.83 -6.82
N VAL A 62 6.18 1.59 -7.20
CA VAL A 62 5.27 0.43 -7.13
C VAL A 62 4.76 0.21 -5.71
N VAL A 63 5.64 0.27 -4.72
CA VAL A 63 5.28 0.08 -3.31
C VAL A 63 4.36 1.20 -2.84
N PHE A 64 4.80 2.46 -2.89
CA PHE A 64 4.02 3.57 -2.31
C PHE A 64 2.71 3.84 -3.03
N PHE A 65 2.60 3.53 -4.32
CA PHE A 65 1.35 3.68 -5.09
C PHE A 65 0.45 2.44 -5.02
N GLY A 66 1.02 1.25 -4.79
CA GLY A 66 0.28 0.01 -4.59
C GLY A 66 -0.26 -0.17 -3.17
N LEU A 67 0.48 0.33 -2.17
CA LEU A 67 0.21 0.12 -0.75
C LEU A 67 -1.16 0.63 -0.28
N PRO A 68 -1.68 1.80 -0.70
CA PRO A 68 -3.03 2.23 -0.32
C PRO A 68 -4.12 1.24 -0.74
N HIS A 69 -4.02 0.69 -1.95
CA HIS A 69 -4.98 -0.29 -2.44
C HIS A 69 -4.81 -1.65 -1.76
N ALA A 70 -3.56 -2.05 -1.49
CA ALA A 70 -3.25 -3.28 -0.78
C ALA A 70 -3.73 -3.23 0.68
N GLN A 71 -3.54 -2.12 1.39
CA GLN A 71 -3.98 -1.95 2.77
C GLN A 71 -5.50 -2.07 2.92
N HIS A 72 -6.27 -1.54 1.96
CA HIS A 72 -7.72 -1.73 1.93
C HIS A 72 -8.16 -3.19 1.74
N ARG A 73 -7.33 -4.03 1.08
CA ARG A 73 -7.63 -5.46 0.85
C ARG A 73 -7.07 -6.36 1.95
N GLY A 74 -5.93 -6.00 2.52
CA GLY A 74 -5.15 -6.78 3.47
C GLY A 74 -5.49 -6.45 4.92
N ASP A 75 -6.79 -6.41 5.25
CA ASP A 75 -7.26 -6.26 6.62
C ASP A 75 -6.50 -7.27 7.51
N HIS A 76 -5.98 -6.81 8.64
CA HIS A 76 -4.87 -7.47 9.34
C HIS A 76 -5.28 -8.89 9.82
N ILE A 77 -4.98 -9.90 9.01
CA ILE A 77 -5.36 -11.31 9.22
C ILE A 77 -4.91 -11.80 10.61
N ALA A 78 -3.75 -11.32 11.09
CA ALA A 78 -3.24 -11.66 12.41
C ALA A 78 -4.09 -11.10 13.57
N VAL A 79 -4.69 -9.91 13.41
CA VAL A 79 -5.51 -9.30 14.47
C VAL A 79 -6.93 -9.88 14.47
N GLU A 80 -7.44 -10.33 13.31
CA GLU A 80 -8.74 -11.00 13.21
C GLU A 80 -8.86 -12.21 14.17
N LEU A 81 -7.82 -13.04 14.28
CA LEU A 81 -7.80 -14.20 15.19
C LEU A 81 -8.03 -13.81 16.66
N VAL A 82 -7.48 -12.67 17.09
CA VAL A 82 -7.67 -12.11 18.43
C VAL A 82 -9.07 -11.49 18.56
N TYR A 83 -9.55 -10.83 17.49
CA TYR A 83 -10.88 -10.21 17.46
C TYR A 83 -12.04 -11.21 17.57
N TRP A 84 -11.89 -12.46 17.14
CA TRP A 84 -12.94 -13.49 17.23
C TRP A 84 -13.28 -13.90 18.66
N ARG A 85 -12.37 -13.72 19.61
CA ARG A 85 -12.59 -14.03 21.05
C ARG A 85 -13.02 -12.82 21.88
N LEU A 86 -13.05 -11.63 21.29
CA LEU A 86 -13.31 -10.38 22.00
C LEU A 86 -14.76 -9.91 21.85
N ASP A 87 -15.28 -9.32 22.92
CA ASP A 87 -16.62 -8.77 22.95
C ASP A 87 -16.75 -7.51 22.06
N ARG A 88 -17.96 -7.21 21.57
CA ARG A 88 -18.18 -6.21 20.49
C ARG A 88 -17.63 -4.82 20.83
N LYS A 89 -17.66 -4.43 22.10
CA LYS A 89 -17.13 -3.14 22.60
C LYS A 89 -15.59 -3.11 22.57
N MET A 90 -14.93 -4.22 22.91
CA MET A 90 -13.47 -4.30 22.94
C MET A 90 -12.89 -4.31 21.52
N ARG A 91 -13.53 -5.05 20.61
CA ARG A 91 -13.17 -5.05 19.18
C ARG A 91 -13.17 -3.64 18.59
N ARG A 92 -14.20 -2.84 18.88
CA ARG A 92 -14.29 -1.45 18.41
C ARG A 92 -13.19 -0.56 18.99
N ARG A 93 -12.82 -0.73 20.26
CA ARG A 93 -11.74 0.04 20.89
C ARG A 93 -10.38 -0.26 20.27
N LEU A 94 -10.06 -1.54 20.07
CA LEU A 94 -8.80 -1.94 19.42
C LEU A 94 -8.75 -1.47 17.96
N SER A 95 -9.86 -1.55 17.24
CA SER A 95 -9.94 -1.07 15.85
C SER A 95 -9.67 0.44 15.78
N ILE A 96 -10.33 1.24 16.61
CA ILE A 96 -10.07 2.70 16.70
C ILE A 96 -8.60 2.97 17.08
N GLY A 97 -8.05 2.22 18.04
CA GLY A 97 -6.64 2.35 18.45
C GLY A 97 -5.66 2.04 17.32
N SER A 98 -5.93 1.00 16.53
CA SER A 98 -5.12 0.63 15.36
C SER A 98 -5.17 1.69 14.26
N HIS A 99 -6.35 2.26 13.99
CA HIS A 99 -6.48 3.36 13.03
C HIS A 99 -5.72 4.61 13.50
N LEU A 100 -5.83 4.96 14.80
CA LEU A 100 -5.12 6.10 15.36
C LEU A 100 -3.60 5.91 15.29
N PHE A 101 -3.11 4.73 15.68
CA PHE A 101 -1.70 4.39 15.57
C PHE A 101 -1.20 4.47 14.13
N SER A 102 -1.94 3.89 13.19
CA SER A 102 -1.61 3.92 11.76
C SER A 102 -1.57 5.35 11.22
N LEU A 103 -2.51 6.21 11.62
CA LEU A 103 -2.54 7.62 11.23
C LEU A 103 -1.33 8.39 11.73
N VAL A 104 -0.93 8.18 12.99
CA VAL A 104 0.25 8.83 13.56
C VAL A 104 1.52 8.34 12.86
N ALA A 105 1.67 7.02 12.70
CA ALA A 105 2.83 6.43 12.04
C ALA A 105 2.95 6.91 10.59
N LEU A 106 1.86 6.91 9.82
CA LEU A 106 1.85 7.36 8.43
C LEU A 106 2.06 8.87 8.29
N ALA A 107 1.58 9.68 9.24
CA ALA A 107 1.88 11.11 9.26
C ALA A 107 3.37 11.35 9.49
N PHE A 108 3.96 10.63 10.45
CA PHE A 108 5.40 10.70 10.73
C PHE A 108 6.23 10.27 9.51
N VAL A 109 5.88 9.16 8.86
CA VAL A 109 6.55 8.69 7.64
C VAL A 109 6.45 9.72 6.52
N THR A 110 5.28 10.30 6.31
CA THR A 110 5.07 11.32 5.27
C THR A 110 5.92 12.56 5.53
N TRP A 111 5.96 13.03 6.77
CA TRP A 111 6.80 14.15 7.17
C TRP A 111 8.29 13.84 7.02
N ALA A 112 8.74 12.69 7.50
CA ALA A 112 10.13 12.26 7.39
C ALA A 112 10.59 12.14 5.93
N LEU A 113 9.75 11.59 5.05
CA LEU A 113 10.05 11.52 3.61
C LEU A 113 10.11 12.91 2.97
N TRP A 114 9.25 13.84 3.40
CA TRP A 114 9.26 15.21 2.91
C TRP A 114 10.55 15.94 3.32
N GLU A 115 10.95 15.83 4.58
CA GLU A 115 12.19 16.41 5.10
C GLU A 115 13.41 15.79 4.42
N TYR A 116 13.42 14.46 4.30
CA TYR A 116 14.49 13.74 3.62
C TYR A 116 14.61 14.16 2.15
N ALA A 117 13.50 14.40 1.45
CA ALA A 117 13.54 14.93 0.10
C ALA A 117 14.15 16.34 0.02
N GLY A 118 13.97 17.17 1.05
CA GLY A 118 14.61 18.48 1.18
C GLY A 118 16.13 18.35 1.33
N VAL A 119 16.58 17.52 2.27
CA VAL A 119 18.01 17.21 2.46
C VAL A 119 18.65 16.69 1.17
N GLN A 120 17.96 15.80 0.45
CA GLN A 120 18.46 15.25 -0.81
C GLN A 120 18.55 16.30 -1.93
N HIS A 121 17.65 17.27 -1.92
CA HIS A 121 17.65 18.38 -2.87
C HIS A 121 18.80 19.35 -2.59
N ASP A 122 18.98 19.74 -1.33
CA ASP A 122 19.98 20.72 -0.92
C ASP A 122 21.41 20.17 -1.00
N GLY A 123 21.57 18.86 -0.76
CA GLY A 123 22.84 18.17 -0.95
C GLY A 123 23.17 17.80 -2.40
N GLY A 124 22.28 18.10 -3.37
CA GLY A 124 22.52 17.84 -4.78
C GLY A 124 22.63 16.35 -5.16
N TYR A 125 22.00 15.47 -4.39
CA TYR A 125 22.15 14.02 -4.58
C TYR A 125 21.47 13.53 -5.87
N ALA A 126 22.26 12.83 -6.69
CA ALA A 126 21.83 12.22 -7.94
C ALA A 126 22.29 10.76 -8.02
N THR A 127 21.60 9.96 -8.84
CA THR A 127 22.02 8.58 -9.15
C THR A 127 23.41 8.58 -9.80
N ALA A 128 24.27 7.63 -9.45
CA ALA A 128 25.68 7.68 -9.83
C ALA A 128 25.91 7.43 -11.33
N VAL A 129 25.04 6.65 -11.98
CA VAL A 129 25.18 6.31 -13.41
C VAL A 129 24.40 7.28 -14.28
N ILE A 130 23.12 7.50 -14.00
CA ILE A 130 22.24 8.28 -14.88
C ILE A 130 22.26 9.79 -14.53
N GLY A 131 22.71 10.15 -13.32
CA GLY A 131 22.67 11.53 -12.84
C GLY A 131 21.25 12.06 -12.57
N TRP A 132 20.25 11.19 -12.41
CA TRP A 132 18.89 11.61 -12.06
C TRP A 132 18.80 12.11 -10.62
N PRO A 133 18.13 13.26 -10.36
CA PRO A 133 18.01 13.77 -9.01
C PRO A 133 17.13 12.86 -8.15
N ILE A 134 17.68 12.36 -7.03
CA ILE A 134 17.01 11.36 -6.18
C ILE A 134 15.78 11.96 -5.48
N HIS A 135 15.82 13.27 -5.17
CA HIS A 135 14.75 13.96 -4.46
C HIS A 135 13.37 13.85 -5.14
N TRP A 136 13.30 13.72 -6.48
CA TRP A 136 12.02 13.51 -7.17
C TRP A 136 11.35 12.20 -6.77
N PHE A 137 12.11 11.10 -6.70
CA PHE A 137 11.59 9.80 -6.30
C PHE A 137 11.16 9.78 -4.83
N VAL A 138 11.92 10.44 -3.96
CA VAL A 138 11.55 10.59 -2.53
C VAL A 138 10.27 11.41 -2.38
N ARG A 139 10.09 12.49 -3.17
CA ARG A 139 8.83 13.25 -3.17
C ARG A 139 7.65 12.41 -3.65
N MET A 140 7.84 11.55 -4.65
CA MET A 140 6.80 10.62 -5.08
C MET A 140 6.43 9.60 -3.99
N ALA A 141 7.43 9.11 -3.24
CA ALA A 141 7.20 8.26 -2.07
C ALA A 141 6.39 8.98 -0.98
N ALA A 142 6.76 10.24 -0.66
CA ALA A 142 6.04 11.09 0.29
C ALA A 142 4.59 11.33 -0.16
N PHE A 143 4.36 11.52 -1.46
CA PHE A 143 3.02 11.65 -2.03
C PHE A 143 2.20 10.36 -1.87
N GLY A 144 2.79 9.20 -2.15
CA GLY A 144 2.13 7.91 -1.96
C GLY A 144 1.80 7.61 -0.49
N SER A 145 2.70 7.95 0.45
CA SER A 145 2.43 7.82 1.88
C SER A 145 1.33 8.77 2.37
N ALA A 146 1.28 10.00 1.83
CA ALA A 146 0.22 10.95 2.12
C ALA A 146 -1.15 10.45 1.63
N LEU A 147 -1.21 9.87 0.43
CA LEU A 147 -2.41 9.20 -0.09
C LEU A 147 -2.87 8.07 0.83
N LEU A 148 -1.94 7.25 1.31
CA LEU A 148 -2.24 6.18 2.24
C LEU A 148 -2.76 6.70 3.58
N TRP A 149 -2.20 7.80 4.07
CA TRP A 149 -2.69 8.49 5.27
C TRP A 149 -4.13 8.97 5.09
N MET A 150 -4.44 9.63 3.97
CA MET A 150 -5.80 10.09 3.67
C MET A 150 -6.80 8.92 3.56
N ALA A 151 -6.38 7.81 2.95
CA ALA A 151 -7.17 6.60 2.84
C ALA A 151 -7.55 6.05 4.22
N THR A 152 -6.55 5.92 5.09
CA THR A 152 -6.71 5.44 6.47
C THR A 152 -7.57 6.41 7.28
N ALA A 153 -7.42 7.72 7.08
CA ALA A 153 -8.21 8.74 7.76
C ALA A 153 -9.70 8.67 7.38
N ALA A 154 -9.98 8.48 6.09
CA ALA A 154 -11.34 8.35 5.59
C ALA A 154 -12.05 7.11 6.17
N GLU A 155 -11.32 6.00 6.35
CA GLU A 155 -11.84 4.79 7.00
C GLU A 155 -12.06 4.96 8.51
N ALA A 156 -11.11 5.60 9.20
CA ALA A 156 -11.26 5.91 10.62
C ALA A 156 -12.50 6.77 10.88
N VAL A 157 -12.73 7.79 10.04
CA VAL A 157 -13.93 8.65 10.11
C VAL A 157 -15.21 7.85 9.82
N ALA A 158 -15.19 6.94 8.84
CA ALA A 158 -16.34 6.09 8.53
C ALA A 158 -16.72 5.20 9.74
N GLU A 159 -15.72 4.61 10.39
CA GLU A 159 -15.90 3.75 11.57
C GLU A 159 -16.47 4.53 12.78
N LEU A 160 -16.01 5.77 13.00
CA LEU A 160 -16.53 6.64 14.06
C LEU A 160 -18.02 6.99 13.85
N VAL A 161 -18.45 7.16 12.60
CA VAL A 161 -19.84 7.47 12.22
C VAL A 161 -20.74 6.22 12.21
N GLY A 162 -20.18 5.05 12.53
CA GLY A 162 -20.91 3.77 12.52
C GLY A 162 -21.34 3.37 11.12
N MET A 163 -20.65 3.86 10.09
CA MET A 163 -20.79 3.38 8.72
C MET A 163 -19.83 2.21 8.60
N ASP A 164 -20.36 0.98 8.62
CA ASP A 164 -19.60 -0.20 8.24
C ASP A 164 -19.34 -0.11 6.73
N GLY A 165 -18.35 0.70 6.35
CA GLY A 165 -17.88 0.90 4.98
C GLY A 165 -17.05 -0.28 4.44
N ARG A 166 -16.96 -1.36 5.22
CA ARG A 166 -16.18 -2.57 4.97
C ARG A 166 -17.13 -3.71 4.65
N GLY A 167 -17.29 -3.99 3.36
CA GLY A 167 -18.00 -5.16 2.83
C GLY A 167 -17.22 -6.46 3.09
N TRP A 168 -16.84 -6.71 4.34
CA TRP A 168 -16.22 -7.96 4.73
C TRP A 168 -17.33 -8.98 4.96
N ARG A 169 -17.49 -9.87 3.98
CA ARG A 169 -18.27 -11.09 4.17
C ARG A 169 -17.56 -11.88 5.28
N PRO A 170 -18.24 -12.22 6.39
CA PRO A 170 -17.64 -13.14 7.35
C PRO A 170 -17.33 -14.43 6.60
N VAL A 171 -16.09 -14.91 6.70
CA VAL A 171 -15.71 -16.25 6.24
C VAL A 171 -16.72 -17.22 6.86
N ASN A 172 -17.60 -17.72 6.00
CA ASN A 172 -18.78 -18.43 6.43
C ASN A 172 -18.30 -19.75 7.06
N ARG A 173 -18.55 -19.92 8.36
CA ARG A 173 -18.19 -21.14 9.10
C ARG A 173 -18.83 -22.39 8.48
N SER A 174 -19.81 -22.25 7.58
CA SER A 174 -20.38 -23.35 6.79
C SER A 174 -19.41 -23.95 5.77
N GLU A 175 -18.38 -23.24 5.30
CA GLU A 175 -17.39 -23.77 4.35
C GLU A 175 -16.40 -24.73 5.04
N ARG A 176 -16.03 -24.46 6.30
CA ARG A 176 -15.22 -25.40 7.13
C ARG A 176 -15.91 -26.72 7.43
N ARG A 177 -17.25 -26.77 7.39
CA ARG A 177 -18.00 -28.04 7.60
C ARG A 177 -18.10 -28.89 6.34
N ARG A 178 -17.87 -28.32 5.15
CA ARG A 178 -17.89 -29.08 3.88
C ARG A 178 -16.54 -29.71 3.52
N SER A 179 -15.45 -29.28 4.15
CA SER A 179 -14.12 -29.86 3.96
C SER A 179 -13.70 -30.84 5.06
N GLY A 180 -14.65 -31.32 5.88
CA GLY A 180 -14.42 -32.51 6.70
C GLY A 180 -14.34 -33.73 5.77
N PRO A 181 -13.40 -34.68 6.00
CA PRO A 181 -13.19 -35.78 5.07
C PRO A 181 -14.47 -36.59 4.91
N SER A 182 -15.11 -36.44 3.74
CA SER A 182 -16.20 -37.28 3.31
C SER A 182 -15.62 -38.65 2.92
N GLY A 183 -15.92 -39.67 3.71
CA GLY A 183 -15.96 -41.05 3.23
C GLY A 183 -14.62 -41.77 3.16
N SER A 184 -14.31 -42.52 4.20
CA SER A 184 -13.81 -43.89 4.06
C SER A 184 -14.45 -44.74 5.16
N ALA A 185 -15.77 -44.92 5.03
CA ALA A 185 -16.49 -46.02 5.65
C ALA A 185 -16.83 -47.00 4.53
N SER A 186 -15.96 -48.01 4.38
CA SER A 186 -16.22 -49.30 3.77
C SER A 186 -15.02 -50.19 4.03
#